data_AF-A0A934I3L0-F1
#
_entry.id   AF-A0A934I3L0-F1
#
_cell.length_a   1.000
_cell.length_b   1.000
_cell.length_c   1.000
_cell.angle_alpha   90.00
_cell.angle_beta   90.00
_cell.angle_gamma   90.00
#
_symmetry.space_group_name_H-M   'P 1'
#
loop_
_entity.id
_entity.type
_entity.pdbx_description
1 polymer ?
#
loop_
_entity_poly.entity_id
_entity_poly.type
_entity_poly.pdbx_seq_one_letter_code
_entity_poly.pdbx_strand_id
1 'polypeptide(L)'
;MGNEQDREKNSLIEKRRLAEKTEHRLDELITTVENYTRTERHLEQYSEIGDPKGKAHARDIQAARKAEIQHLKNTIIYGDTYDDHPLENLKENIEDTKEYVEHFGSKMDDQTLKNIKEKQENREETYDQLRFD
;
A
#
# COMPACT_ATOMS: atom_id res chain seq x y z
N MET A 1 -31.33 33.37 16.63
CA MET A 1 -29.90 33.26 16.97
C MET A 1 -29.49 31.86 17.48
N GLY A 2 -30.37 31.04 18.09
CA GLY A 2 -29.99 29.70 18.59
C GLY A 2 -29.57 28.66 17.52
N ASN A 3 -30.24 28.63 16.35
CA ASN A 3 -29.99 27.61 15.32
C ASN A 3 -28.61 27.69 14.63
N GLU A 4 -27.93 28.84 14.68
CA GLU A 4 -26.66 29.04 13.98
C GLU A 4 -25.48 28.61 14.87
N GLN A 5 -25.57 28.91 16.17
CA GLN A 5 -24.60 28.46 17.17
C GLN A 5 -24.60 26.93 17.34
N ASP A 6 -25.77 26.29 17.28
CA ASP A 6 -25.88 24.83 17.35
C ASP A 6 -25.28 24.15 16.11
N ARG A 7 -25.43 24.75 14.91
CA ARG A 7 -24.80 24.26 13.68
C ARG A 7 -23.28 24.39 13.72
N GLU A 8 -22.78 25.52 14.19
CA GLU A 8 -21.33 25.76 14.33
C GLU A 8 -20.70 24.77 15.32
N LYS A 9 -21.34 24.57 16.47
CA LYS A 9 -20.91 23.58 17.47
C LYS A 9 -20.89 22.16 16.92
N ASN A 10 -21.92 21.76 16.18
CA ASN A 10 -21.95 20.44 15.52
C ASN A 10 -20.84 20.29 14.48
N SER A 11 -20.57 21.32 13.68
CA SER A 11 -19.46 21.30 12.71
C SER A 11 -18.09 21.13 13.39
N LEU A 12 -17.87 21.79 14.53
CA LEU A 12 -16.63 21.63 15.31
C LEU A 12 -16.48 20.22 15.87
N ILE A 13 -17.57 19.60 16.33
CA ILE A 13 -17.56 18.21 16.82
C ILE A 13 -17.18 17.25 15.68
N GLU A 14 -17.78 17.41 14.51
CA GLU A 14 -17.46 16.56 13.34
C GLU A 14 -16.03 16.75 12.86
N LYS A 15 -15.52 17.99 12.82
CA LYS A 15 -14.11 18.27 12.52
C LYS A 15 -13.16 17.59 13.50
N ARG A 16 -13.46 17.62 14.81
CA ARG A 16 -12.65 16.94 15.82
C ARG A 16 -12.66 15.42 15.62
N ARG A 17 -13.84 14.82 15.40
CA ARG A 17 -13.96 13.38 15.13
C ARG A 17 -13.16 12.97 13.89
N LEU A 18 -13.21 13.76 12.82
CA LEU A 18 -12.44 13.50 11.62
C LEU A 18 -10.93 13.58 11.87
N ALA A 19 -10.48 14.56 12.65
CA ALA A 19 -9.07 14.70 13.02
C ALA A 19 -8.59 13.50 13.85
N GLU A 20 -9.32 13.11 14.89
CA GLU A 20 -9.00 11.93 15.73
C GLU A 20 -8.94 10.64 14.87
N LYS A 21 -9.88 10.47 13.95
CA LYS A 21 -9.87 9.32 13.03
C LYS A 21 -8.66 9.32 12.09
N THR A 22 -8.26 10.51 11.62
CA THR A 22 -7.11 10.66 10.73
C THR A 22 -5.80 10.39 11.47
N GLU A 23 -5.69 10.86 12.72
CA GLU A 23 -4.54 10.58 13.60
C GLU A 23 -4.37 9.08 13.82
N HIS A 24 -5.44 8.37 14.19
CA HIS A 24 -5.40 6.91 14.34
C HIS A 24 -4.95 6.17 13.07
N ARG A 25 -5.42 6.60 11.90
CA ARG A 25 -4.99 6.01 10.61
C ARG A 25 -3.52 6.25 10.31
N LEU A 26 -2.99 7.42 10.69
CA LEU A 26 -1.57 7.73 10.52
C LEU A 26 -0.72 6.83 11.42
N ASP A 27 -1.13 6.61 12.66
CA ASP A 27 -0.44 5.70 13.58
C ASP A 27 -0.44 4.25 13.08
N GLU A 28 -1.58 3.79 12.55
CA GLU A 28 -1.70 2.48 11.88
C GLU A 28 -0.78 2.39 10.67
N LEU A 29 -0.77 3.42 9.81
CA LEU A 29 0.09 3.47 8.63
C LEU A 29 1.57 3.38 9.00
N ILE A 30 2.03 4.16 9.99
CA ILE A 30 3.41 4.14 10.48
C ILE A 30 3.78 2.73 10.95
N THR A 31 2.94 2.14 11.79
CA THR A 31 3.16 0.81 12.36
C THR A 31 3.25 -0.26 11.26
N THR A 32 2.37 -0.19 10.25
CA THR A 32 2.35 -1.16 9.15
C THR A 32 3.56 -0.98 8.24
N VAL A 33 3.98 0.26 7.92
CA VAL A 33 5.18 0.55 7.14
C VAL A 33 6.45 0.06 7.85
N GLU A 34 6.58 0.30 9.15
CA GLU A 34 7.74 -0.17 9.93
C GLU A 34 7.85 -1.70 9.93
N ASN A 35 6.71 -2.38 10.14
CA ASN A 35 6.66 -3.83 10.12
C ASN A 35 6.95 -4.41 8.72
N TYR A 36 6.42 -3.77 7.68
CA TYR A 36 6.72 -4.11 6.30
C TYR A 36 8.22 -3.96 6.04
N THR A 37 8.79 -2.80 6.30
CA THR A 37 10.21 -2.48 6.04
C THR A 37 11.16 -3.43 6.78
N ARG A 38 10.88 -3.71 8.06
CA ARG A 38 11.69 -4.63 8.86
C ARG A 38 11.67 -6.04 8.29
N THR A 39 10.50 -6.51 7.87
CA THR A 39 10.33 -7.87 7.37
C THR A 39 10.95 -8.02 5.98
N GLU A 40 10.79 -7.03 5.09
CA GLU A 40 11.50 -7.00 3.79
C GLU A 40 13.01 -7.12 4.03
N ARG A 41 13.59 -6.25 4.85
CA ARG A 41 15.03 -6.31 5.17
C ARG A 41 15.46 -7.69 5.67
N HIS A 42 14.66 -8.36 6.49
CA HIS A 42 14.96 -9.72 6.94
C HIS A 42 14.91 -10.74 5.79
N LEU A 43 13.93 -10.65 4.90
CA LEU A 43 13.82 -11.52 3.72
C LEU A 43 14.99 -11.31 2.75
N GLU A 44 15.50 -10.10 2.64
CA GLU A 44 16.66 -9.76 1.81
C GLU A 44 17.96 -10.32 2.37
N GLN A 45 18.24 -10.05 3.64
CA GLN A 45 19.48 -10.40 4.32
C GLN A 45 19.62 -11.90 4.54
N TYR A 46 18.52 -12.61 4.75
CA TYR A 46 18.49 -14.06 5.01
C TYR A 46 17.85 -14.85 3.87
N SER A 47 17.88 -14.31 2.65
CA SER A 47 17.32 -14.98 1.45
C SER A 47 17.83 -16.42 1.26
N GLU A 48 19.07 -16.71 1.66
CA GLU A 48 19.70 -18.03 1.55
C GLU A 48 19.56 -18.92 2.80
N ILE A 49 19.20 -18.35 3.95
CA ILE A 49 19.19 -19.07 5.24
C ILE A 49 17.75 -19.11 5.77
N GLY A 50 17.20 -20.30 6.00
CA GLY A 50 15.87 -20.49 6.60
C GLY A 50 14.88 -21.28 5.76
N ASP A 51 13.85 -21.79 6.42
CA ASP A 51 12.81 -22.68 5.87
C ASP A 51 12.04 -22.02 4.69
N PRO A 52 12.04 -22.63 3.49
CA PRO A 52 11.30 -22.14 2.32
C PRO A 52 9.82 -21.86 2.59
N LYS A 53 9.16 -22.65 3.45
CA LYS A 53 7.73 -22.45 3.77
C LYS A 53 7.51 -21.19 4.61
N GLY A 54 8.39 -20.93 5.58
CA GLY A 54 8.36 -19.70 6.37
C GLY A 54 8.57 -18.45 5.52
N LYS A 55 9.42 -18.52 4.49
CA LYS A 55 9.67 -17.42 3.55
C LYS A 55 8.48 -17.13 2.63
N ALA A 56 7.79 -18.17 2.13
CA ALA A 56 6.58 -17.99 1.34
C ALA A 56 5.48 -17.29 2.16
N HIS A 57 5.22 -17.79 3.37
CA HIS A 57 4.24 -17.18 4.27
C HIS A 57 4.58 -15.73 4.64
N ALA A 58 5.86 -15.44 4.90
CA ALA A 58 6.31 -14.07 5.16
C ALA A 58 6.05 -13.14 3.96
N ARG A 59 6.26 -13.60 2.72
CA ARG A 59 5.93 -12.83 1.51
C ARG A 59 4.43 -12.56 1.38
N ASP A 60 3.58 -13.52 1.71
CA ASP A 60 2.12 -13.33 1.69
C ASP A 60 1.68 -12.27 2.72
N ILE A 61 2.25 -12.31 3.93
CA ILE A 61 2.03 -11.27 4.95
C ILE A 61 2.49 -9.91 4.45
N GLN A 62 3.63 -9.85 3.78
CA GLN A 62 4.18 -8.60 3.24
C GLN A 62 3.30 -8.03 2.13
N ALA A 63 2.75 -8.87 1.26
CA ALA A 63 1.76 -8.46 0.26
C ALA A 63 0.49 -7.90 0.91
N ALA A 64 0.00 -8.52 1.98
CA ALA A 64 -1.16 -8.04 2.72
C ALA A 64 -0.89 -6.67 3.40
N ARG A 65 0.27 -6.52 4.07
CA ARG A 65 0.68 -5.24 4.68
C ARG A 65 0.82 -4.14 3.64
N LYS A 66 1.36 -4.46 2.47
CA LYS A 66 1.48 -3.53 1.37
C LYS A 66 0.11 -3.04 0.88
N ALA A 67 -0.84 -3.95 0.71
CA ALA A 67 -2.22 -3.58 0.37
C ALA A 67 -2.86 -2.72 1.46
N GLU A 68 -2.63 -3.05 2.73
CA GLU A 68 -3.11 -2.27 3.88
C GLU A 68 -2.50 -0.86 3.92
N ILE A 69 -1.20 -0.70 3.62
CA ILE A 69 -0.52 0.59 3.50
C ILE A 69 -1.22 1.47 2.46
N GLN A 70 -1.51 0.93 1.27
CA GLN A 70 -2.17 1.71 0.23
C GLN A 70 -3.61 2.04 0.59
N HIS A 71 -4.35 1.08 1.16
CA HIS A 71 -5.69 1.34 1.67
C HIS A 71 -5.69 2.45 2.73
N LEU A 72 -4.79 2.42 3.70
CA LEU A 72 -4.67 3.45 4.74
C LEU A 72 -4.32 4.82 4.16
N LYS A 73 -3.32 4.89 3.26
CA LYS A 73 -2.96 6.14 2.57
C LYS A 73 -4.16 6.74 1.84
N ASN A 74 -4.87 5.92 1.09
CA ASN A 74 -6.01 6.36 0.31
C ASN A 74 -7.18 6.79 1.19
N THR A 75 -7.46 6.07 2.26
CA THR A 75 -8.52 6.43 3.21
C THR A 75 -8.19 7.72 3.97
N ILE A 76 -6.91 8.02 4.21
CA ILE A 76 -6.46 9.29 4.80
C ILE A 76 -6.69 10.46 3.82
N ILE A 77 -6.35 10.29 2.54
CA ILE A 77 -6.44 11.35 1.53
C ILE A 77 -7.90 11.62 1.13
N TYR A 78 -8.67 10.57 0.87
CA TYR A 78 -9.99 10.66 0.26
C TYR A 78 -11.15 10.45 1.24
N GLY A 79 -10.86 10.04 2.48
CA GLY A 79 -11.87 9.77 3.51
C GLY A 79 -12.52 8.39 3.41
N ASP A 80 -13.59 8.16 4.18
CA ASP A 80 -14.31 6.87 4.25
C ASP A 80 -15.10 6.51 2.98
N THR A 81 -15.36 7.48 2.12
CA THR A 81 -16.02 7.28 0.83
C THR A 81 -15.05 6.89 -0.26
N TYR A 82 -13.83 6.46 0.11
CA TYR A 82 -12.87 5.89 -0.81
C TYR A 82 -13.46 4.63 -1.43
N ASP A 83 -14.03 4.80 -2.62
CA ASP A 83 -14.27 3.73 -3.57
C ASP A 83 -12.91 3.32 -4.12
N ASP A 84 -12.63 2.02 -4.15
CA ASP A 84 -11.36 1.43 -4.59
C ASP A 84 -10.87 2.22 -5.83
N HIS A 85 -9.70 2.88 -5.77
CA HIS A 85 -9.16 3.63 -6.90
C HIS A 85 -8.25 2.69 -7.70
N PRO A 86 -8.80 1.88 -8.62
CA PRO A 86 -8.03 0.86 -9.33
C PRO A 86 -6.85 1.47 -10.07
N LEU A 87 -6.97 2.71 -10.56
CA LEU A 87 -5.89 3.40 -11.26
C LEU A 87 -4.70 3.75 -10.35
N GLU A 88 -4.95 4.30 -9.15
CA GLU A 88 -3.87 4.65 -8.21
C GLU A 88 -3.25 3.38 -7.61
N ASN A 89 -4.06 2.37 -7.29
CA ASN A 89 -3.58 1.06 -6.85
C ASN A 89 -2.72 0.38 -7.93
N LEU A 90 -3.10 0.49 -9.20
CA LEU A 90 -2.33 -0.07 -10.31
C LEU A 90 -0.99 0.65 -10.48
N LYS A 91 -0.98 1.99 -10.39
CA LYS A 91 0.22 2.81 -10.43
C LYS A 91 1.21 2.45 -9.31
N GLU A 92 0.74 2.34 -8.08
CA GLU A 92 1.60 1.98 -6.96
C GLU A 92 2.14 0.56 -7.11
N ASN A 93 1.31 -0.38 -7.55
CA ASN A 93 1.77 -1.74 -7.86
C ASN A 93 2.87 -1.78 -8.93
N ILE A 94 2.80 -0.87 -9.92
CA ILE A 94 3.87 -0.68 -10.91
C ILE A 94 5.13 -0.17 -10.19
N GLU A 95 5.06 0.94 -9.48
CA GLU A 95 6.22 1.56 -8.81
C GLU A 95 6.93 0.58 -7.86
N ASP A 96 6.17 -0.10 -7.01
CA ASP A 96 6.73 -1.03 -6.04
C ASP A 96 7.35 -2.28 -6.68
N THR A 97 6.74 -2.80 -7.76
CA THR A 97 7.30 -3.96 -8.47
C THR A 97 8.60 -3.57 -9.18
N LYS A 98 8.68 -2.34 -9.70
CA LYS A 98 9.90 -1.80 -10.30
C LYS A 98 11.02 -1.70 -9.26
N GLU A 99 10.74 -1.13 -8.10
CA GLU A 99 11.69 -1.06 -6.97
C GLU A 99 12.15 -2.46 -6.53
N TYR A 100 11.23 -3.40 -6.38
CA TYR A 100 11.53 -4.79 -6.03
C TYR A 100 12.46 -5.48 -7.05
N VAL A 101 12.20 -5.32 -8.35
CA VAL A 101 13.04 -5.89 -9.41
C VAL A 101 14.41 -5.22 -9.47
N GLU A 102 14.49 -3.91 -9.23
CA GLU A 102 15.76 -3.19 -9.17
C GLU A 102 16.65 -3.70 -8.04
N HIS A 103 16.09 -3.92 -6.85
CA HIS A 103 16.86 -4.36 -5.69
C HIS A 103 17.16 -5.86 -5.66
N PHE A 104 16.25 -6.71 -6.15
CA PHE A 104 16.34 -8.17 -5.98
C PHE A 104 16.44 -8.96 -7.27
N GLY A 105 16.22 -8.33 -8.43
CA GLY A 105 16.18 -9.03 -9.72
C GLY A 105 17.47 -9.80 -10.03
N SER A 106 18.62 -9.32 -9.57
CA SER A 106 19.93 -9.98 -9.76
C SER A 106 20.11 -11.26 -8.93
N LYS A 107 19.27 -11.48 -7.91
CA LYS A 107 19.27 -12.67 -7.06
C LYS A 107 18.16 -13.67 -7.43
N MET A 108 17.34 -13.34 -8.42
CA MET A 108 16.24 -14.21 -8.88
C MET A 108 16.72 -15.15 -9.98
N ASP A 109 16.05 -16.30 -10.10
CA ASP A 109 16.20 -17.13 -11.28
C ASP A 109 15.55 -16.45 -12.50
N ASP A 110 16.08 -16.77 -13.67
CA ASP A 110 15.70 -16.12 -14.93
C ASP A 110 14.21 -16.26 -15.25
N GLN A 111 13.58 -17.39 -14.86
CA GLN A 111 12.17 -17.63 -15.15
C GLN A 111 11.27 -16.78 -14.25
N THR A 112 11.59 -16.67 -12.97
CA THR A 112 10.88 -15.78 -12.04
C THR A 112 11.01 -14.32 -12.48
N LEU A 113 12.22 -13.89 -12.85
CA LEU A 113 12.45 -12.52 -13.32
C LEU A 113 11.68 -12.21 -14.61
N LYS A 114 11.65 -13.15 -15.54
CA LYS A 114 10.88 -13.03 -16.79
C LYS A 114 9.38 -12.88 -16.51
N ASN A 115 8.80 -13.74 -15.66
CA ASN A 115 7.37 -13.69 -15.32
C ASN A 115 6.98 -12.38 -14.65
N ILE A 116 7.85 -11.84 -13.77
CA ILE A 116 7.61 -10.55 -13.10
C ILE A 116 7.62 -9.42 -14.14
N LYS A 117 8.57 -9.41 -15.07
CA LYS A 117 8.63 -8.41 -16.15
C LYS A 117 7.39 -8.44 -17.04
N GLU A 118 6.96 -9.62 -17.49
CA GLU A 118 5.75 -9.76 -18.31
C GLU A 118 4.50 -9.27 -17.56
N LYS A 119 4.37 -9.61 -16.27
CA LYS A 119 3.25 -9.12 -15.44
C LYS A 119 3.31 -7.61 -15.24
N GLN A 120 4.50 -7.04 -15.18
CA GLN A 120 4.71 -5.61 -15.03
C GLN A 120 4.32 -4.85 -16.29
N GLU A 121 4.72 -5.34 -17.46
CA GLU A 121 4.36 -4.78 -18.76
C GLU A 121 2.84 -4.75 -18.95
N ASN A 122 2.14 -5.84 -18.61
CA ASN A 122 0.67 -5.88 -18.63
C ASN A 122 0.02 -4.83 -17.70
N ARG A 123 0.63 -4.55 -16.53
CA ARG A 123 0.10 -3.53 -15.60
C ARG A 123 0.30 -2.14 -16.17
N GLU A 124 1.45 -1.85 -16.77
CA GLU A 124 1.74 -0.57 -17.42
C GLU A 124 0.77 -0.34 -18.59
N GLU A 125 0.54 -1.35 -19.44
CA GLU A 125 -0.43 -1.26 -20.53
C GLU A 125 -1.86 -1.00 -20.01
N THR A 126 -2.27 -1.73 -18.96
CA THR A 126 -3.60 -1.53 -18.34
C THR A 126 -3.71 -0.13 -17.71
N TYR A 127 -2.63 0.37 -17.11
CA TYR A 127 -2.58 1.70 -16.52
C TYR A 127 -2.73 2.78 -17.59
N ASP A 128 -2.02 2.65 -18.70
CA ASP A 128 -2.14 3.57 -19.82
C ASP A 128 -3.55 3.55 -20.41
N GLN A 129 -4.19 2.38 -20.57
CA GLN A 129 -5.59 2.28 -21.00
C GLN A 129 -6.53 3.04 -20.06
N LEU A 130 -6.48 2.74 -18.76
CA LEU A 130 -7.37 3.34 -17.76
C LEU A 130 -7.08 4.82 -17.50
N ARG A 131 -5.89 5.31 -17.82
CA ARG A 131 -5.50 6.71 -17.64
C ARG A 131 -6.03 7.62 -18.75
N PHE A 132 -6.28 7.07 -19.95
CA PHE A 132 -6.68 7.83 -21.13
C PHE A 132 -8.13 7.57 -21.60
N ASP A 133 -8.87 6.70 -20.91
CA ASP A 133 -10.32 6.49 -21.05
C ASP A 133 -11.14 7.52 -20.24
#